data_AF-A0A2G9NR90-F1
#
_entry.id   AF-A0A2G9NR90-F1
#
_cell.length_a   1.000
_cell.length_b   1.000
_cell.length_c   1.000
_cell.angle_alpha   90.00
_cell.angle_beta   90.00
_cell.angle_gamma   90.00
#
_symmetry.space_group_name_H-M   'P 1'
#
loop_
_entity.id
_entity.type
_entity.pdbx_description
1 polymer ?
#
loop_
_entity_poly.entity_id
_entity_poly.type
_entity_poly.pdbx_seq_one_letter_code
_entity_poly.pdbx_strand_id
1 'polypeptide(L)'
;GNFPPELHVVFEGSFNDNVNCIVPPFGDWSCNATCIFVNKEIDVPENIHAYDSCNLGLAGTTNMSFYRTNSSLFIYKDGMIWINDSAGFNKK
;
A
#
# COMPACT_ATOMS: atom_id res chain seq x y z
N GLY A 1 6.88 5.44 -29.11
CA GLY A 1 7.48 6.08 -27.93
C GLY A 1 7.08 5.28 -26.72
N ASN A 2 8.00 5.02 -25.80
CA ASN A 2 7.66 4.39 -24.52
C ASN A 2 6.86 5.40 -23.70
N PHE A 3 5.57 5.14 -23.52
CA PHE A 3 4.80 5.85 -22.50
C PHE A 3 5.26 5.34 -21.12
N PRO A 4 5.46 6.22 -20.13
CA PRO A 4 5.66 5.78 -18.75
C PRO A 4 4.44 4.98 -18.29
N PRO A 5 4.60 4.00 -17.37
CA PRO A 5 3.45 3.26 -16.84
C PRO A 5 2.44 4.25 -16.24
N GLU A 6 1.19 4.18 -16.71
CA GLU A 6 0.09 4.98 -16.17
C GLU A 6 -0.25 4.47 -14.77
N LEU A 7 -0.35 5.38 -13.80
CA LEU A 7 -0.91 5.09 -12.49
C LEU A 7 -2.42 4.85 -12.66
N HIS A 8 -2.86 3.59 -12.54
CA HIS A 8 -4.28 3.24 -12.53
C HIS A 8 -4.74 3.14 -11.06
N VAL A 9 -5.59 4.08 -10.64
CA VAL A 9 -6.23 4.07 -9.31
C VAL A 9 -7.64 3.51 -9.46
N VAL A 10 -7.89 2.34 -8.87
CA VAL A 10 -9.20 1.67 -8.89
C VAL A 10 -9.87 1.82 -7.53
N PHE A 11 -11.13 2.26 -7.52
CA PHE A 11 -11.97 2.34 -6.32
C PHE A 11 -13.07 1.26 -6.40
N GLU A 12 -12.96 0.17 -5.66
CA GLU A 12 -14.00 -0.88 -5.60
C GLU A 12 -14.17 -1.43 -4.17
N GLY A 13 -15.40 -1.86 -3.83
CA GLY A 13 -15.74 -2.95 -2.91
C GLY A 13 -15.48 -2.82 -1.40
N SER A 14 -16.27 -3.57 -0.60
CA SER A 14 -15.99 -3.84 0.82
C SER A 14 -15.13 -5.09 0.97
N PHE A 15 -14.16 -5.07 1.88
CA PHE A 15 -13.19 -6.16 2.07
C PHE A 15 -13.05 -6.58 3.54
N ASN A 16 -12.54 -7.80 3.73
CA ASN A 16 -12.03 -8.28 5.01
C ASN A 16 -10.49 -8.25 4.97
N ASP A 17 -9.84 -8.09 6.13
CA ASP A 17 -8.38 -8.16 6.26
C ASP A 17 -7.84 -9.45 5.60
N ASN A 18 -6.73 -9.33 4.85
CA ASN A 18 -6.02 -10.49 4.31
C ASN A 18 -4.74 -10.73 5.13
N VAL A 19 -4.61 -11.92 5.73
CA VAL A 19 -3.56 -12.26 6.72
C VAL A 19 -2.15 -12.35 6.12
N ASN A 20 -2.02 -12.24 4.79
CA ASN A 20 -0.75 -12.45 4.09
C ASN A 20 0.19 -11.24 4.08
N CYS A 21 -0.15 -10.17 4.82
CA CYS A 21 0.64 -8.96 4.86
C CYS A 21 1.28 -8.70 6.20
N ILE A 22 2.58 -8.93 6.24
CA ILE A 22 3.40 -8.63 7.40
C ILE A 22 4.26 -7.43 7.05
N VAL A 23 3.95 -6.29 7.67
CA VAL A 23 4.84 -5.13 7.62
C VAL A 23 6.07 -5.46 8.45
N PRO A 24 7.29 -5.36 7.87
CA PRO A 24 8.50 -5.69 8.60
C PRO A 24 8.71 -4.69 9.75
N PRO A 25 9.43 -5.09 10.81
CA PRO A 25 9.73 -4.19 11.93
C PRO A 25 10.77 -3.10 11.58
N PHE A 26 11.53 -3.25 10.49
CA PHE A 26 12.55 -2.29 10.04
C PHE A 26 12.84 -2.46 8.53
N GLY A 27 13.42 -1.41 7.92
CA GLY A 27 13.86 -1.41 6.52
C GLY A 27 12.71 -1.26 5.51
N ASP A 28 12.99 -1.54 4.24
CA ASP A 28 11.99 -1.48 3.17
C ASP A 28 10.96 -2.61 3.29
N TRP A 29 9.69 -2.29 3.05
CA TRP A 29 8.62 -3.26 2.96
C TRP A 29 8.34 -3.62 1.50
N SER A 30 8.53 -4.90 1.15
CA SER A 30 8.15 -5.42 -0.16
C SER A 30 6.78 -6.11 -0.09
N CYS A 31 5.83 -5.60 -0.87
CA CYS A 31 4.56 -6.23 -1.11
C CYS A 31 4.66 -7.04 -2.42
N ASN A 32 4.46 -8.36 -2.30
CA ASN A 32 4.58 -9.34 -3.39
C ASN A 32 3.31 -10.21 -3.51
N ALA A 33 2.21 -9.80 -2.89
CA ALA A 33 0.92 -10.50 -2.89
C ALA A 33 -0.20 -9.50 -2.60
N THR A 34 -1.45 -9.86 -2.90
CA THR A 34 -2.62 -9.06 -2.51
C THR A 34 -2.62 -8.81 -1.00
N CYS A 35 -2.73 -7.54 -0.64
CA CYS A 35 -2.52 -7.03 0.68
C CYS A 35 -3.63 -6.08 1.07
N ILE A 36 -4.50 -6.47 2.00
CA ILE A 36 -5.70 -5.70 2.34
C ILE A 36 -5.73 -5.42 3.83
N PHE A 37 -5.78 -4.14 4.17
CA PHE A 37 -5.95 -3.66 5.54
C PHE A 37 -7.25 -2.87 5.68
N VAL A 38 -7.99 -3.17 6.74
CA VAL A 38 -9.30 -2.58 7.02
C VAL A 38 -9.36 -2.11 8.47
N ASN A 39 -9.66 -0.83 8.66
CA ASN A 39 -9.69 -0.17 9.97
C ASN A 39 -8.41 -0.40 10.81
N LYS A 40 -7.24 -0.31 10.17
CA LYS A 40 -5.92 -0.48 10.81
C LYS A 40 -5.10 0.81 10.84
N GLU A 41 -4.32 0.98 11.90
CA GLU A 41 -3.17 1.88 11.86
C GLU A 41 -1.93 1.06 11.50
N ILE A 42 -1.22 1.51 10.47
CA ILE A 42 -0.07 0.80 9.92
C ILE A 42 1.11 1.76 9.93
N ASP A 43 2.15 1.38 10.65
CA ASP A 43 3.41 2.12 10.64
C ASP A 43 4.40 1.44 9.70
N VAL A 44 4.82 2.19 8.69
CA VAL A 44 5.76 1.76 7.67
C VAL A 44 7.15 2.27 8.04
N PRO A 45 8.13 1.37 8.19
CA PRO A 45 9.44 1.75 8.71
C PRO A 45 10.29 2.61 7.76
N GLU A 46 10.26 2.33 6.47
CA GLU A 46 11.05 3.04 5.47
C GLU A 46 10.27 3.12 4.16
N ASN A 47 10.72 2.52 3.05
CA ASN A 47 9.98 2.56 1.80
C ASN A 47 9.02 1.39 1.66
N ILE A 48 8.05 1.55 0.74
CA ILE A 48 7.19 0.45 0.28
C ILE A 48 7.51 0.19 -1.18
N HIS A 49 7.64 -1.08 -1.52
CA HIS A 49 7.83 -1.57 -2.88
C HIS A 49 6.66 -2.49 -3.22
N ALA A 50 5.74 -2.04 -4.06
CA ALA A 50 4.62 -2.82 -4.57
C ALA A 50 4.99 -3.39 -5.94
N TYR A 51 5.30 -4.69 -5.99
CA TYR A 51 5.66 -5.41 -7.21
C TYR A 51 4.42 -5.91 -7.98
N ASP A 52 4.64 -6.54 -9.15
CA ASP A 52 3.61 -7.00 -10.09
C ASP A 52 2.52 -7.89 -9.50
N SER A 53 2.84 -8.66 -8.46
CA SER A 53 1.89 -9.51 -7.74
C SER A 53 1.20 -8.83 -6.56
N CYS A 54 1.48 -7.55 -6.30
CA CYS A 54 0.93 -6.80 -5.19
C CYS A 54 -0.32 -6.01 -5.57
N ASN A 55 -1.42 -6.32 -4.88
CA ASN A 55 -2.59 -5.45 -4.79
C ASN A 55 -2.66 -4.91 -3.36
N LEU A 56 -1.95 -3.83 -3.07
CA LEU A 56 -1.98 -3.20 -1.76
C LEU A 56 -3.23 -2.34 -1.63
N GLY A 57 -3.99 -2.50 -0.56
CA GLY A 57 -4.93 -1.46 -0.27
C GLY A 57 -5.60 -1.44 1.07
N LEU A 58 -6.31 -0.34 1.20
CA LEU A 58 -6.64 0.31 2.43
C LEU A 58 -8.12 0.66 2.37
N ALA A 59 -8.89 0.15 3.32
CA ALA A 59 -10.33 0.41 3.41
C ALA A 59 -10.74 0.87 4.81
N GLY A 60 -11.98 1.34 4.93
CA GLY A 60 -12.54 1.85 6.16
C GLY A 60 -11.78 3.06 6.69
N THR A 61 -11.31 2.99 7.93
CA THR A 61 -10.50 4.04 8.58
C THR A 61 -9.00 3.73 8.57
N THR A 62 -8.53 2.90 7.63
CA THR A 62 -7.13 2.50 7.59
C THR A 62 -6.20 3.67 7.34
N ASN A 63 -5.22 3.84 8.20
CA ASN A 63 -4.23 4.90 8.11
C ASN A 63 -2.83 4.30 8.06
N MET A 64 -2.14 4.52 6.93
CA MET A 64 -0.75 4.12 6.75
C MET A 64 0.18 5.33 6.93
N SER A 65 1.09 5.25 7.88
CA SER A 65 2.02 6.32 8.23
C SER A 65 3.47 5.87 8.09
N PHE A 66 4.33 6.75 7.59
CA PHE A 66 5.76 6.46 7.42
C PHE A 66 6.57 6.98 8.61
N TYR A 67 7.43 6.14 9.20
CA TYR A 67 8.31 6.56 10.29
C TYR A 67 9.39 7.55 9.85
N ARG A 68 9.93 7.39 8.63
CA ARG A 68 11.01 8.25 8.12
C ARG A 68 10.46 9.35 7.22
N THR A 69 11.02 10.55 7.38
CA THR A 69 10.62 11.76 6.66
C THR A 69 10.86 11.71 5.15
N ASN A 70 11.75 10.84 4.67
CA ASN A 70 12.11 10.69 3.26
C ASN A 70 11.63 9.35 2.67
N SER A 71 10.62 8.74 3.28
CA SER A 71 10.05 7.48 2.81
C SER A 71 9.29 7.68 1.51
N SER A 72 9.35 6.68 0.65
CA SER A 72 8.68 6.67 -0.65
C SER A 72 7.88 5.38 -0.85
N LEU A 73 6.86 5.49 -1.69
CA LEU A 73 6.07 4.36 -2.17
C LEU A 73 6.40 4.16 -3.65
N PHE A 74 6.98 3.01 -3.96
CA PHE A 74 7.35 2.60 -5.31
C PHE A 74 6.35 1.56 -5.81
N ILE A 75 5.71 1.86 -6.93
CA ILE A 75 4.81 0.94 -7.62
C ILE A 75 5.50 0.50 -8.90
N TYR A 76 5.83 -0.79 -8.98
CA TYR A 76 6.44 -1.40 -10.15
C TYR A 76 5.34 -1.86 -11.13
N LYS A 77 5.76 -2.28 -12.32
CA LYS A 77 4.85 -2.75 -13.38
C LYS A 77 3.84 -3.76 -12.80
N ASP A 78 2.56 -3.58 -13.12
CA ASP A 78 1.42 -4.41 -12.71
C ASP A 78 1.13 -4.42 -11.19
N GLY A 79 1.93 -3.75 -10.36
CA GLY A 79 1.60 -3.48 -8.97
C GLY A 79 0.47 -2.45 -8.87
N MET A 80 -0.44 -2.65 -7.91
CA MET A 80 -1.61 -1.80 -7.73
C MET A 80 -1.74 -1.33 -6.30
N ILE A 81 -2.20 -0.07 -6.15
CA ILE A 81 -2.66 0.46 -4.88
C ILE A 81 -4.12 0.84 -5.00
N TRP A 82 -4.93 0.37 -4.05
CA TRP A 82 -6.33 0.71 -3.94
C TRP A 82 -6.58 1.36 -2.56
N ILE A 83 -7.31 2.47 -2.57
CA ILE A 83 -7.66 3.21 -1.35
C ILE A 83 -9.15 3.48 -1.43
N ASN A 84 -9.90 3.06 -0.42
CA ASN A 84 -11.34 3.24 -0.38
C ASN A 84 -11.78 3.84 0.96
N ASP A 85 -13.03 4.32 1.01
CA ASP A 85 -13.65 4.95 2.16
C ASP A 85 -12.86 6.18 2.66
N SER A 86 -12.55 6.21 3.95
CA SER A 86 -11.76 7.25 4.61
C SER A 86 -10.30 6.83 4.82
N ALA A 87 -9.85 5.77 4.14
CA ALA A 87 -8.49 5.28 4.27
C ALA A 87 -7.50 6.17 3.54
N GLY A 88 -6.22 6.05 3.89
CA GLY A 88 -5.18 6.77 3.17
C GLY A 88 -3.80 6.68 3.79
N PHE A 89 -2.94 7.57 3.30
CA PHE A 89 -1.60 7.78 3.80
C PHE A 89 -1.55 9.07 4.61
N ASN A 90 -1.01 8.99 5.83
CA ASN A 90 -0.74 10.18 6.62
C ASN A 90 0.75 10.31 6.89
N LYS A 91 1.15 11.55 7.17
CA LYS A 91 2.45 11.82 7.76
C LYS A 91 2.32 11.61 9.27
N LYS A 92 3.27 10.87 9.86
CA LYS A 92 3.41 10.79 11.31
C LYS A 92 4.03 12.06 11.88
#